data_AF-A0A933ZYZ3-F1
#
_entry.id   AF-A0A933ZYZ3-F1
#
_cell.length_a   1.000
_cell.length_b   1.000
_cell.length_c   1.000
_cell.angle_alpha   90.00
_cell.angle_beta   90.00
_cell.angle_gamma   90.00
#
_symmetry.space_group_name_H-M   'P 1'
#
loop_
_entity.id
_entity.type
_entity.pdbx_description
1 polymer ?
#
loop_
_entity_poly.entity_id
_entity_poly.type
_entity_poly.pdbx_seq_one_letter_code
_entity_poly.pdbx_strand_id
1 'polypeptide(L)'
;MRLRDGTAEQGQAAVESALTIPLMLLALLGMLQISMAYHARILTEYAAFKAARAASVYRLDCGHITKAALVALVPSIGNLGGGTSLRTRFLGTARKVLSSNRTRGGTPIVLVDYELTDRLDPGQFDKALDSGKPMKVHVKVAYFYEYRIPFVNWVITKYWLAIQTGMRWAQNDPTLLMLDADQPRKTGAVEAQLVAYARRGIQAGYYTAPIVSTWSMRMMSDPLPGAADSATCQ
;
A
#
# COMPACT_ATOMS: atom_id res chain seq x y z
N MET A 1 30.17 -34.59 51.44
CA MET A 1 29.10 -33.60 51.27
C MET A 1 29.66 -32.43 50.47
N ARG A 2 29.50 -32.43 49.13
CA ARG A 2 30.04 -31.40 48.24
C ARG A 2 29.02 -30.27 48.12
N LEU A 3 29.34 -29.10 48.66
CA LEU A 3 28.61 -27.84 48.46
C LEU A 3 29.30 -27.09 47.32
N ARG A 4 28.75 -27.17 46.11
CA ARG A 4 29.14 -26.32 44.97
C ARG A 4 28.12 -26.46 43.85
N ASP A 5 27.12 -25.59 43.83
CA ASP A 5 26.26 -25.39 42.64
C ASP A 5 25.49 -24.05 42.59
N GLY A 6 25.74 -23.09 43.50
CA GLY A 6 24.92 -21.87 43.57
C GLY A 6 25.28 -20.76 42.56
N THR A 7 26.50 -20.72 42.02
CA THR A 7 27.00 -19.57 41.25
C THR A 7 26.99 -19.76 39.73
N ALA A 8 26.95 -21.00 39.24
CA ALA A 8 26.90 -21.28 37.79
C ALA A 8 25.48 -21.05 37.21
N GLU A 9 24.43 -21.44 37.93
CA GLU A 9 23.04 -21.26 37.46
C GLU A 9 22.60 -19.79 37.43
N GLN A 10 23.08 -18.95 38.36
CA GLN A 10 22.72 -17.52 38.42
C GLN A 10 23.26 -16.72 37.22
N GLY A 11 24.40 -17.13 36.65
CA GLY A 11 24.96 -16.51 35.44
C GLY A 11 24.24 -16.95 34.17
N GLN A 12 23.80 -18.21 34.09
CA GLN A 12 23.07 -18.73 32.95
C GLN A 12 21.68 -18.09 32.82
N ALA A 13 20.94 -17.96 33.91
CA ALA A 13 19.63 -17.30 33.91
C ALA A 13 19.71 -15.83 33.46
N ALA A 14 20.80 -15.12 33.83
CA ALA A 14 21.05 -13.77 33.37
C ALA A 14 21.34 -13.70 31.86
N VAL A 15 22.11 -14.65 31.33
CA VAL A 15 22.43 -14.75 29.89
C VAL A 15 21.19 -15.13 29.07
N GLU A 16 20.40 -16.09 29.54
CA GLU A 16 19.16 -16.50 28.90
C GLU A 16 18.13 -15.35 28.90
N SER A 17 18.00 -14.60 29.99
CA SER A 17 17.12 -13.42 30.06
C SER A 17 17.62 -12.28 29.16
N ALA A 18 18.94 -12.07 29.09
CA ALA A 18 19.55 -11.06 28.24
C ALA A 18 19.33 -11.32 26.74
N LEU A 19 19.18 -12.58 26.33
CA LEU A 19 18.87 -12.94 24.94
C LEU A 19 17.35 -13.01 24.67
N THR A 20 16.57 -13.55 25.61
CA THR A 20 15.13 -13.79 25.42
C THR A 20 14.29 -12.52 25.45
N ILE A 21 14.61 -11.56 26.33
CA ILE A 21 13.84 -10.30 26.42
C ILE A 21 13.90 -9.50 25.11
N PRO A 22 15.08 -9.24 24.51
CA PRO A 22 15.15 -8.56 23.21
C PRO A 22 14.46 -9.36 22.10
N LEU A 23 14.57 -10.69 22.11
CA LEU A 23 13.93 -11.55 21.12
C LEU A 23 12.40 -11.50 21.21
N MET A 24 11.83 -11.55 22.42
CA MET A 24 10.39 -11.41 22.63
C MET A 24 9.90 -10.01 22.23
N LEU A 25 10.65 -8.96 22.59
CA LEU A 25 10.30 -7.58 22.21
C LEU A 25 10.31 -7.40 20.68
N LEU A 26 11.30 -7.97 20.00
CA LEU A 26 11.39 -8.00 18.55
C LEU A 26 10.18 -8.72 17.93
N ALA A 27 9.83 -9.91 18.46
CA ALA A 27 8.71 -10.69 17.97
C ALA A 27 7.37 -9.95 18.15
N LEU A 28 7.15 -9.33 19.32
CA LEU A 28 5.94 -8.55 19.61
C LEU A 28 5.81 -7.33 18.69
N LEU A 29 6.89 -6.56 18.50
CA LEU A 29 6.90 -5.43 17.58
C LEU A 29 6.68 -5.87 16.13
N GLY A 30 7.23 -7.02 15.73
CA GLY A 30 7.00 -7.62 14.42
C GLY A 30 5.53 -7.98 14.20
N MET A 31 4.90 -8.65 15.16
CA MET A 31 3.47 -8.99 15.09
C MET A 31 2.58 -7.74 15.03
N LEU A 32 2.88 -6.71 15.84
CA LEU A 32 2.15 -5.43 15.80
C LEU A 32 2.28 -4.75 14.43
N GLN A 33 3.48 -4.75 13.84
CA GLN A 33 3.73 -4.19 12.52
C GLN A 33 2.90 -4.91 11.44
N ILE A 34 2.89 -6.23 11.46
CA ILE A 34 2.15 -7.05 10.50
C ILE A 34 0.64 -6.82 10.67
N SER A 35 0.15 -6.72 11.90
CA SER A 35 -1.26 -6.41 12.19
C SER A 35 -1.68 -5.05 11.61
N MET A 36 -0.86 -4.01 11.77
CA MET A 36 -1.12 -2.69 11.17
C MET A 36 -1.10 -2.74 9.65
N ALA A 37 -0.18 -3.49 9.04
CA ALA A 37 -0.12 -3.70 7.60
C ALA A 37 -1.36 -4.45 7.08
N TYR A 38 -1.85 -5.43 7.83
CA TYR A 38 -3.09 -6.14 7.51
C TYR A 38 -4.31 -5.22 7.56
N HIS A 39 -4.39 -4.34 8.57
CA HIS A 39 -5.44 -3.34 8.63
C HIS A 39 -5.39 -2.37 7.44
N ALA A 40 -4.19 -1.95 7.04
CA ALA A 40 -4.00 -1.13 5.83
C ALA A 40 -4.47 -1.85 4.56
N ARG A 41 -4.30 -3.18 4.48
CA ARG A 41 -4.82 -3.99 3.37
C ARG A 41 -6.34 -3.97 3.30
N ILE A 42 -7.03 -4.18 4.42
CA ILE A 42 -8.51 -4.12 4.46
C ILE A 42 -9.01 -2.75 3.99
N LEU A 43 -8.36 -1.67 4.44
CA LEU A 43 -8.71 -0.31 4.01
C LEU A 43 -8.45 -0.10 2.51
N THR A 44 -7.40 -0.71 1.97
CA THR A 44 -7.08 -0.65 0.53
C THR A 44 -8.11 -1.40 -0.30
N GLU A 45 -8.60 -2.56 0.16
CA GLU A 45 -9.69 -3.30 -0.49
C GLU A 45 -10.99 -2.49 -0.48
N TYR A 46 -11.31 -1.84 0.64
CA TYR A 46 -12.44 -0.92 0.72
C TYR A 46 -12.27 0.31 -0.19
N ALA A 47 -11.05 0.85 -0.28
CA ALA A 47 -10.72 1.95 -1.19
C ALA A 47 -10.88 1.55 -2.65
N ALA A 48 -10.45 0.34 -3.03
CA ALA A 48 -10.64 -0.22 -4.38
C ALA A 48 -12.13 -0.35 -4.73
N PHE A 49 -12.95 -0.83 -3.80
CA PHE A 49 -14.40 -0.87 -3.97
C PHE A 49 -15.00 0.54 -4.17
N LYS A 50 -14.60 1.52 -3.36
CA LYS A 50 -15.08 2.91 -3.48
C LYS A 50 -14.63 3.56 -4.78
N ALA A 51 -13.40 3.32 -5.20
CA ALA A 51 -12.85 3.79 -6.46
C ALA A 51 -13.61 3.17 -7.65
N ALA A 52 -13.88 1.86 -7.64
CA ALA A 52 -14.65 1.19 -8.68
C ALA A 52 -16.09 1.71 -8.78
N ARG A 53 -16.74 1.97 -7.64
CA ARG A 53 -18.06 2.61 -7.61
C ARG A 53 -18.04 4.04 -8.14
N ALA A 54 -17.00 4.81 -7.79
CA ALA A 54 -16.87 6.16 -8.33
C ALA A 54 -16.61 6.13 -9.84
N ALA A 55 -15.79 5.19 -10.32
CA ALA A 55 -15.52 5.02 -11.75
C ALA A 55 -16.78 4.66 -12.54
N SER A 56 -17.61 3.76 -12.01
CA SER A 56 -18.82 3.30 -12.69
C SER A 56 -19.96 4.32 -12.74
N VAL A 57 -19.99 5.27 -11.79
CA VAL A 57 -21.06 6.28 -11.67
C VAL A 57 -20.64 7.64 -12.24
N TYR A 58 -19.39 8.05 -12.01
CA TYR A 58 -18.86 9.34 -12.46
C TYR A 58 -18.13 9.25 -13.80
N ARG A 59 -18.57 8.34 -14.69
CA ARG A 59 -18.13 8.27 -16.10
C ARG A 59 -16.61 8.17 -16.28
N LEU A 60 -15.93 7.47 -15.36
CA LEU A 60 -14.46 7.36 -15.30
C LEU A 60 -13.70 8.67 -15.06
N ASP A 61 -14.28 9.66 -14.38
CA ASP A 61 -13.52 10.86 -14.00
C ASP A 61 -12.44 10.56 -12.96
N CYS A 62 -11.17 10.73 -13.34
CA CYS A 62 -10.01 10.51 -12.46
C CYS A 62 -10.10 11.33 -11.16
N GLY A 63 -10.67 12.53 -11.20
CA GLY A 63 -10.80 13.40 -10.02
C GLY A 63 -11.72 12.80 -8.95
N HIS A 64 -12.86 12.23 -9.35
CA HIS A 64 -13.79 11.58 -8.44
C HIS A 64 -13.28 10.22 -7.95
N ILE A 65 -12.64 9.43 -8.83
CA ILE A 65 -12.08 8.12 -8.50
C ILE A 65 -11.00 8.25 -7.42
N THR A 66 -10.01 9.12 -7.64
CA THR A 66 -8.88 9.32 -6.71
C THR A 66 -9.35 9.85 -5.37
N LYS A 67 -10.24 10.86 -5.35
CA LYS A 67 -10.83 11.39 -4.10
C LYS A 67 -11.60 10.32 -3.35
N ALA A 68 -12.39 9.49 -4.02
CA ALA A 68 -13.14 8.41 -3.37
C ALA A 68 -12.20 7.37 -2.71
N ALA A 69 -11.10 7.02 -3.37
CA ALA A 69 -10.08 6.15 -2.80
C ALA A 69 -9.36 6.82 -1.60
N LEU A 70 -9.00 8.09 -1.72
CA LEU A 70 -8.31 8.85 -0.67
C LEU A 70 -9.16 8.98 0.59
N VAL A 71 -10.46 9.31 0.47
CA VAL A 71 -11.39 9.41 1.61
C VAL A 71 -11.42 8.10 2.41
N ALA A 72 -11.43 6.94 1.74
CA ALA A 72 -11.42 5.64 2.39
C ALA A 72 -10.14 5.36 3.18
N LEU A 73 -9.01 5.97 2.78
CA LEU A 73 -7.70 5.73 3.38
C LEU A 73 -7.31 6.77 4.44
N VAL A 74 -8.02 7.90 4.54
CA VAL A 74 -7.75 8.97 5.53
C VAL A 74 -7.50 8.44 6.96
N PRO A 75 -8.28 7.48 7.50
CA PRO A 75 -8.06 6.99 8.86
C PRO A 75 -6.66 6.38 9.08
N SER A 76 -6.04 5.86 8.02
CA SER A 76 -4.68 5.31 8.07
C SER A 76 -3.58 6.37 7.86
N ILE A 77 -3.93 7.48 7.21
CA ILE A 77 -3.04 8.58 6.84
C ILE A 77 -3.11 9.64 7.94
N GLY A 78 -2.47 9.42 9.08
CA GLY A 78 -2.55 10.41 10.15
C GLY A 78 -1.84 10.07 11.45
N ASN A 79 -0.92 10.96 11.82
CA ASN A 79 -0.27 11.03 13.13
C ASN A 79 -1.11 11.94 14.04
N LEU A 80 -1.81 11.36 15.01
CA LEU A 80 -2.68 12.08 15.96
C LEU A 80 -1.87 12.55 17.20
N GLY A 81 -0.87 13.42 17.03
CA GLY A 81 -0.02 13.91 18.14
C GLY A 81 -0.24 15.39 18.50
N GLY A 82 -0.66 15.72 19.74
CA GLY A 82 -0.74 17.09 20.31
C GLY A 82 -2.14 17.59 20.77
N GLY A 83 -2.18 18.68 21.54
CA GLY A 83 -3.33 19.16 22.35
C GLY A 83 -4.44 19.97 21.66
N THR A 84 -4.81 19.65 20.41
CA THR A 84 -6.03 20.20 19.76
C THR A 84 -7.09 19.12 19.61
N SER A 85 -8.38 19.49 19.49
CA SER A 85 -9.45 18.50 19.35
C SER A 85 -9.23 17.55 18.16
N LEU A 86 -9.47 16.25 18.38
CA LEU A 86 -9.25 15.18 17.39
C LEU A 86 -9.95 15.47 16.06
N ARG A 87 -11.15 16.06 16.12
CA ARG A 87 -11.95 16.43 14.95
C ARG A 87 -11.24 17.44 14.05
N THR A 88 -10.70 18.51 14.61
CA THR A 88 -10.04 19.58 13.83
C THR A 88 -8.78 19.05 13.13
N ARG A 89 -8.05 18.15 13.79
CA ARG A 89 -6.87 17.48 13.22
C ARG A 89 -7.23 16.54 12.09
N PHE A 90 -8.22 15.69 12.30
CA PHE A 90 -8.72 14.79 11.26
C PHE A 90 -9.16 15.57 10.02
N LEU A 91 -9.97 16.63 10.22
CA LEU A 91 -10.43 17.48 9.12
C LEU A 91 -9.28 18.20 8.42
N GLY A 92 -8.26 18.67 9.15
CA GLY A 92 -7.07 19.28 8.59
C GLY A 92 -6.27 18.31 7.72
N THR A 93 -6.01 17.10 8.23
CA THR A 93 -5.30 16.05 7.48
C THR A 93 -6.10 15.59 6.27
N ALA A 94 -7.40 15.34 6.42
CA ALA A 94 -8.29 14.97 5.32
C ALA A 94 -8.27 16.04 4.23
N ARG A 95 -8.41 17.32 4.58
CA ARG A 95 -8.39 18.42 3.62
C ARG A 95 -7.06 18.51 2.87
N LYS A 96 -5.94 18.34 3.59
CA LYS A 96 -4.60 18.35 2.99
C LYS A 96 -4.44 17.21 1.98
N VAL A 97 -4.77 15.99 2.37
CA VAL A 97 -4.65 14.79 1.54
C VAL A 97 -5.60 14.83 0.34
N LEU A 98 -6.82 15.35 0.52
CA LEU A 98 -7.79 15.53 -0.57
C LEU A 98 -7.42 16.66 -1.53
N SER A 99 -6.68 17.67 -1.07
CA SER A 99 -6.20 18.76 -1.92
C SER A 99 -4.96 18.39 -2.73
N SER A 100 -4.14 17.47 -2.24
CA SER A 100 -2.91 17.03 -2.88
C SER A 100 -2.64 15.57 -2.54
N ASN A 101 -2.80 14.68 -3.52
CA ASN A 101 -2.44 13.26 -3.43
C ASN A 101 -0.92 13.06 -3.49
N ARG A 102 -0.16 13.73 -2.61
CA ARG A 102 1.29 13.63 -2.57
C ARG A 102 1.78 13.60 -1.12
N THR A 103 2.77 12.76 -0.89
CA THR A 103 3.53 12.71 0.36
C THR A 103 4.65 13.77 0.38
N ARG A 104 5.39 13.82 1.49
CA ARG A 104 6.55 14.72 1.68
C ARG A 104 7.71 14.43 0.71
N GLY A 105 7.74 13.27 0.05
CA GLY A 105 8.73 12.91 -0.97
C GLY A 105 8.24 13.05 -2.42
N GLY A 106 7.06 13.65 -2.65
CA GLY A 106 6.46 13.75 -3.98
C GLY A 106 5.95 12.43 -4.56
N THR A 107 5.92 11.36 -3.76
CA THR A 107 5.27 10.09 -4.11
C THR A 107 3.75 10.22 -3.91
N PRO A 108 2.92 9.64 -4.80
CA PRO A 108 1.49 9.63 -4.58
C PRO A 108 1.15 8.79 -3.35
N ILE A 109 0.13 9.21 -2.60
CA ILE A 109 -0.36 8.40 -1.47
C ILE A 109 -1.11 7.19 -2.04
N VAL A 110 -1.91 7.45 -3.07
CA VAL A 110 -2.70 6.43 -3.78
C VAL A 110 -2.45 6.56 -5.27
N LEU A 111 -2.19 5.45 -5.94
CA LEU A 111 -2.21 5.36 -7.40
C LEU A 111 -3.44 4.54 -7.78
N VAL A 112 -4.27 5.03 -8.70
CA VAL A 112 -5.44 4.29 -9.17
C VAL A 112 -5.32 4.05 -10.66
N ASP A 113 -5.23 2.80 -11.06
CA ASP A 113 -5.33 2.39 -12.45
C ASP A 113 -6.73 1.85 -12.72
N TYR A 114 -7.31 2.21 -13.84
CA TYR A 114 -8.54 1.57 -14.31
C TYR A 114 -8.35 0.95 -15.69
N GLU A 115 -9.16 -0.05 -15.97
CA GLU A 115 -9.24 -0.76 -17.23
C GLU A 115 -10.71 -1.08 -17.52
N LEU A 116 -11.15 -0.81 -18.74
CA LEU A 116 -12.53 -0.94 -19.20
C LEU A 116 -12.63 -2.15 -20.12
N THR A 117 -13.56 -3.04 -19.81
CA THR A 117 -13.82 -4.25 -20.58
C THR A 117 -15.19 -4.15 -21.24
N ASP A 118 -15.32 -4.72 -22.43
CA ASP A 118 -16.57 -4.77 -23.20
C ASP A 118 -17.11 -3.35 -23.47
N ARG A 119 -16.29 -2.48 -24.07
CA ARG A 119 -16.68 -1.09 -24.37
C ARG A 119 -17.79 -1.04 -25.42
N LEU A 120 -18.87 -0.36 -25.08
CA LEU A 120 -19.96 -0.03 -25.99
C LEU A 120 -19.71 1.33 -26.65
N ASP A 121 -20.24 1.48 -27.87
CA ASP A 121 -20.24 2.75 -28.58
C ASP A 121 -21.05 3.83 -27.84
N PRO A 122 -20.69 5.12 -27.97
CA PRO A 122 -21.42 6.22 -27.36
C PRO A 122 -22.91 6.18 -27.72
N GLY A 123 -23.80 6.24 -26.72
CA GLY A 123 -25.25 6.21 -26.90
C GLY A 123 -25.87 4.81 -27.04
N GLN A 124 -25.07 3.73 -26.96
CA GLN A 124 -25.60 2.36 -26.84
C GLN A 124 -25.71 1.90 -25.37
N PHE A 125 -25.21 2.68 -24.42
CA PHE A 125 -25.24 2.33 -22.99
C PHE A 125 -26.66 2.12 -22.45
N ASP A 126 -27.61 2.95 -22.89
CA ASP A 126 -29.02 2.91 -22.45
C ASP A 126 -29.88 1.91 -23.24
N LYS A 127 -29.32 1.26 -24.27
CA LYS A 127 -30.04 0.26 -25.06
C LYS A 127 -29.99 -1.10 -24.36
N ALA A 128 -31.11 -1.82 -24.36
CA ALA A 128 -31.15 -3.19 -23.87
C ALA A 128 -30.14 -4.05 -24.65
N LEU A 129 -29.28 -4.76 -23.92
CA LEU A 129 -28.28 -5.65 -24.51
C LEU A 129 -29.00 -6.90 -25.05
N ASP A 130 -29.18 -7.01 -26.37
CA ASP A 130 -29.84 -8.17 -27.01
C ASP A 130 -29.05 -9.48 -26.77
N SER A 131 -27.71 -9.42 -26.78
CA SER A 131 -26.83 -10.55 -26.40
C SER A 131 -25.44 -10.12 -25.91
N GLY A 132 -25.26 -8.83 -25.61
CA GLY A 132 -23.96 -8.26 -25.28
C GLY A 132 -23.56 -8.48 -23.81
N LYS A 133 -22.25 -8.61 -23.56
CA LYS A 133 -21.71 -8.55 -22.20
C LYS A 133 -21.85 -7.13 -21.65
N PRO A 134 -22.25 -6.95 -20.38
CA PRO A 134 -22.33 -5.62 -19.80
C PRO A 134 -20.93 -5.03 -19.64
N MET A 135 -20.77 -3.75 -19.95
CA MET A 135 -19.53 -3.01 -19.75
C MET A 135 -19.08 -3.08 -18.29
N LYS A 136 -17.80 -3.40 -18.06
CA LYS A 136 -17.22 -3.53 -16.72
C LYS A 136 -15.99 -2.65 -16.59
N VAL A 137 -15.85 -2.03 -15.44
CA VAL A 137 -14.63 -1.33 -15.04
C VAL A 137 -13.87 -2.18 -14.03
N HIS A 138 -12.59 -2.40 -14.30
CA HIS A 138 -11.63 -3.00 -13.39
C HIS A 138 -10.77 -1.88 -12.84
N VAL A 139 -10.71 -1.74 -11.53
CA VAL A 139 -9.92 -0.72 -10.85
C VAL A 139 -8.87 -1.40 -9.99
N LYS A 140 -7.61 -0.98 -10.14
CA LYS A 140 -6.47 -1.38 -9.33
C LYS A 140 -6.06 -0.17 -8.50
N VAL A 141 -6.09 -0.30 -7.19
CA VAL A 141 -5.65 0.75 -6.26
C VAL A 141 -4.36 0.29 -5.61
N ALA A 142 -3.31 1.09 -5.74
CA ALA A 142 -2.06 0.91 -5.03
C ALA A 142 -1.93 2.00 -3.96
N TYR A 143 -1.94 1.56 -2.69
CA TYR A 143 -1.77 2.44 -1.54
C TYR A 143 -0.33 2.37 -1.02
N PHE A 144 0.38 3.51 -1.04
CA PHE A 144 1.74 3.61 -0.49
C PHE A 144 1.68 3.79 1.03
N TYR A 145 1.50 2.68 1.74
CA TYR A 145 1.41 2.69 3.19
C TYR A 145 2.77 3.02 3.83
N GLU A 146 2.77 4.02 4.71
CA GLU A 146 3.92 4.37 5.52
C GLU A 146 3.95 3.51 6.78
N TYR A 147 4.99 2.70 6.89
CA TYR A 147 5.19 1.84 8.03
C TYR A 147 5.62 2.65 9.27
N ARG A 148 5.09 2.30 10.46
CA ARG A 148 5.29 3.09 11.68
C ARG A 148 6.51 2.71 12.52
N ILE A 149 6.92 1.44 12.51
CA ILE A 149 8.01 0.94 13.37
C ILE A 149 9.35 1.00 12.61
N PRO A 150 10.21 2.00 12.87
CA PRO A 150 11.33 2.36 12.00
C PRO A 150 12.32 1.21 11.74
N PHE A 151 12.54 0.35 12.72
CA PHE A 151 13.43 -0.82 12.59
C PHE A 151 12.94 -1.84 11.55
N VAL A 152 11.63 -2.04 11.41
CA VAL A 152 11.06 -3.06 10.51
C VAL A 152 10.89 -2.51 9.09
N ASN A 153 10.68 -1.20 8.97
CA ASN A 153 10.38 -0.50 7.73
C ASN A 153 11.41 -0.76 6.63
N TRP A 154 12.70 -0.59 6.94
CA TRP A 154 13.76 -0.73 5.96
C TRP A 154 13.91 -2.16 5.46
N VAL A 155 13.71 -3.16 6.33
CA VAL A 155 13.76 -4.58 5.99
C VAL A 155 12.62 -4.91 5.02
N ILE A 156 11.38 -4.56 5.36
CA ILE A 156 10.21 -4.91 4.54
C ILE A 156 10.27 -4.23 3.17
N THR A 157 10.54 -2.92 3.14
CA THR A 157 10.58 -2.17 1.88
C THR A 157 11.70 -2.66 0.97
N LYS A 158 12.91 -2.94 1.51
CA LYS A 158 14.01 -3.52 0.72
C LYS A 158 13.68 -4.92 0.22
N TYR A 159 13.09 -5.77 1.07
CA TYR A 159 12.68 -7.12 0.70
C TYR A 159 11.67 -7.12 -0.45
N TRP A 160 10.64 -6.27 -0.36
CA TRP A 160 9.65 -6.11 -1.43
C TRP A 160 10.32 -5.65 -2.74
N LEU A 161 11.22 -4.67 -2.66
CA LEU A 161 11.96 -4.19 -3.83
C LEU A 161 12.86 -5.27 -4.43
N ALA A 162 13.51 -6.09 -3.60
CA ALA A 162 14.37 -7.18 -4.02
C ALA A 162 13.58 -8.24 -4.81
N ILE A 163 12.41 -8.65 -4.31
CA ILE A 163 11.51 -9.57 -5.03
C ILE A 163 11.09 -8.99 -6.38
N GLN A 164 10.80 -7.69 -6.43
CA GLN A 164 10.23 -7.08 -7.64
C GLN A 164 11.28 -6.72 -8.69
N THR A 165 12.51 -6.43 -8.28
CA THR A 165 13.57 -5.94 -9.18
C THR A 165 14.69 -6.94 -9.42
N GLY A 166 14.78 -8.02 -8.62
CA GLY A 166 15.87 -8.98 -8.68
C GLY A 166 17.26 -8.38 -8.38
N MET A 167 17.34 -7.13 -7.91
CA MET A 167 18.61 -6.43 -7.71
C MET A 167 19.17 -6.62 -6.29
N ARG A 168 20.46 -6.91 -6.22
CA ARG A 168 21.25 -6.94 -4.98
C ARG A 168 21.62 -5.51 -4.59
N TRP A 169 21.05 -4.99 -3.51
CA TRP A 169 21.18 -3.57 -3.16
C TRP A 169 22.33 -3.21 -2.21
N ALA A 170 23.18 -4.17 -1.82
CA ALA A 170 24.52 -3.90 -1.27
C ALA A 170 25.31 -5.22 -1.18
N GLN A 171 26.62 -5.17 -1.46
CA GLN A 171 27.52 -6.32 -1.22
C GLN A 171 27.70 -6.63 0.28
N ASN A 172 27.36 -5.68 1.16
CA ASN A 172 27.61 -5.75 2.62
C ASN A 172 26.32 -5.64 3.48
N ASP A 173 25.12 -5.77 2.91
CA ASP A 173 23.87 -5.76 3.69
C ASP A 173 23.56 -7.19 4.20
N PRO A 174 23.52 -7.45 5.53
CA PRO A 174 23.30 -8.79 6.09
C PRO A 174 21.89 -9.35 5.83
N THR A 175 20.98 -8.56 5.27
CA THR A 175 19.63 -8.99 4.87
C THR A 175 19.59 -9.74 3.52
N LEU A 176 20.72 -9.80 2.80
CA LEU A 176 20.81 -10.35 1.44
C LEU A 176 21.32 -11.80 1.36
N LEU A 177 21.61 -12.45 2.49
CA LEU A 177 21.96 -13.88 2.51
C LEU A 177 20.77 -14.81 2.18
N MET A 178 19.55 -14.27 2.10
CA MET A 178 18.31 -15.06 2.04
C MET A 178 17.60 -15.04 0.68
N LEU A 179 18.07 -14.25 -0.31
CA LEU A 179 17.44 -14.22 -1.63
C LEU A 179 18.47 -14.27 -2.76
N ASP A 180 18.74 -15.50 -3.19
CA ASP A 180 19.23 -15.78 -4.53
C ASP A 180 18.02 -15.65 -5.48
N ALA A 181 17.64 -14.40 -5.79
CA ALA A 181 16.50 -14.13 -6.66
C ALA A 181 16.99 -14.20 -8.12
N ASP A 182 16.91 -15.40 -8.69
CA ASP A 182 17.13 -15.63 -10.10
C ASP A 182 16.04 -14.91 -10.91
N GLN A 183 16.48 -13.89 -11.63
CA GLN A 183 15.81 -13.09 -12.66
C GLN A 183 14.75 -12.05 -12.25
N PRO A 184 14.86 -10.81 -12.77
CA PRO A 184 13.81 -9.80 -12.62
C PRO A 184 12.54 -10.28 -13.32
N ARG A 185 11.43 -10.37 -12.57
CA ARG A 185 10.11 -10.65 -13.15
C ARG A 185 9.81 -9.57 -14.19
N LYS A 186 9.46 -9.96 -15.42
CA LYS A 186 8.94 -9.05 -16.46
C LYS A 186 7.74 -8.31 -15.86
N THR A 187 7.97 -7.11 -15.38
CA THR A 187 6.99 -6.32 -14.65
C THR A 187 6.23 -5.47 -15.66
N GLY A 188 4.90 -5.39 -15.52
CA GLY A 188 4.09 -4.50 -16.36
C GLY A 188 4.47 -3.04 -16.14
N ALA A 189 4.04 -2.17 -17.05
CA ALA A 189 4.34 -0.73 -16.99
C ALA A 189 3.89 -0.09 -15.65
N VAL A 190 2.77 -0.56 -15.08
CA VAL A 190 2.25 -0.13 -13.78
C VAL A 190 3.18 -0.57 -12.66
N GLU A 191 3.63 -1.82 -12.64
CA GLU A 191 4.58 -2.28 -11.63
C GLU A 191 5.92 -1.55 -11.70
N ALA A 192 6.37 -1.14 -12.89
CA ALA A 192 7.57 -0.32 -13.05
C ALA A 192 7.40 1.07 -12.40
N GLN A 193 6.22 1.68 -12.53
CA GLN A 193 5.89 2.94 -11.85
C GLN A 193 5.88 2.77 -10.32
N LEU A 194 5.26 1.70 -9.80
CA LEU A 194 5.23 1.42 -8.37
C LEU A 194 6.65 1.28 -7.78
N VAL A 195 7.53 0.57 -8.49
CA VAL A 195 8.95 0.44 -8.12
C VAL A 195 9.64 1.80 -8.14
N ALA A 196 9.40 2.63 -9.17
CA ALA A 196 10.01 3.95 -9.26
C ALA A 196 9.60 4.86 -8.10
N TYR A 197 8.32 4.86 -7.72
CA TYR A 197 7.84 5.62 -6.57
C TYR A 197 8.41 5.10 -5.25
N ALA A 198 8.46 3.78 -5.05
CA ALA A 198 9.08 3.19 -3.86
C ALA A 198 10.57 3.57 -3.73
N ARG A 199 11.33 3.57 -4.83
CA ARG A 199 12.74 4.00 -4.83
C ARG A 199 12.91 5.47 -4.46
N ARG A 200 12.07 6.36 -5.03
CA ARG A 200 12.08 7.79 -4.66
C ARG A 200 11.76 7.99 -3.18
N GLY A 201 10.82 7.21 -2.65
CA GLY A 201 10.53 7.16 -1.22
C GLY A 201 11.78 6.87 -0.39
N ILE A 202 12.47 5.76 -0.69
CA ILE A 202 13.69 5.35 0.02
C ILE A 202 14.77 6.44 -0.04
N GLN A 203 15.00 7.04 -1.21
CA GLN A 203 15.98 8.12 -1.39
C GLN A 203 15.64 9.37 -0.55
N ALA A 204 14.35 9.64 -0.35
CA ALA A 204 13.87 10.73 0.48
C ALA A 204 13.76 10.36 1.99
N GLY A 205 14.16 9.15 2.39
CA GLY A 205 14.06 8.66 3.77
C GLY A 205 12.68 8.15 4.18
N TYR A 206 11.78 7.90 3.22
CA TYR A 206 10.43 7.37 3.44
C TYR A 206 10.36 5.90 3.00
N TYR A 207 10.12 5.01 3.96
CA TYR A 207 9.96 3.58 3.69
C TYR A 207 8.48 3.23 3.55
N THR A 208 8.06 3.03 2.31
CA THR A 208 6.68 2.64 1.96
C THR A 208 6.71 1.37 1.14
N ALA A 209 5.70 0.52 1.28
CA ALA A 209 5.44 -0.56 0.34
C ALA A 209 4.03 -0.37 -0.25
N PRO A 210 3.86 -0.52 -1.58
CA PRO A 210 2.56 -0.42 -2.19
C PRO A 210 1.74 -1.65 -1.85
N ILE A 211 0.60 -1.43 -1.20
CA ILE A 211 -0.44 -2.44 -1.01
C ILE A 211 -1.38 -2.31 -2.19
N VAL A 212 -1.46 -3.35 -3.02
CA VAL A 212 -2.29 -3.35 -4.23
C VAL A 212 -3.56 -4.16 -3.97
N SER A 213 -4.71 -3.57 -4.32
CA SER A 213 -5.99 -4.26 -4.34
C SER A 213 -6.71 -3.98 -5.66
N THR A 214 -7.44 -4.97 -6.15
CA THR A 214 -8.17 -4.89 -7.40
C THR A 214 -9.65 -5.16 -7.16
N TRP A 215 -10.51 -4.40 -7.81
CA TRP A 215 -11.95 -4.57 -7.76
C TRP A 215 -12.55 -4.38 -9.14
N SER A 216 -13.64 -5.09 -9.46
CA SER A 216 -14.37 -4.91 -10.71
C SER A 216 -15.84 -4.63 -10.45
N MET A 217 -16.42 -3.77 -11.28
CA MET A 217 -17.83 -3.39 -11.17
C MET A 217 -18.43 -3.21 -12.56
N ARG A 218 -19.73 -3.48 -12.69
CA ARG A 218 -20.48 -3.09 -13.88
C ARG A 218 -20.58 -1.57 -13.95
N MET A 219 -20.43 -1.02 -15.15
CA MET A 219 -20.66 0.40 -15.42
C MET A 219 -22.13 0.76 -15.20
N MET A 220 -22.38 1.91 -14.56
CA MET A 220 -23.73 2.47 -14.32
C MET A 220 -24.02 3.69 -15.19
N SER A 221 -22.97 4.35 -15.70
CA SER A 221 -23.05 5.43 -16.67
C SER A 221 -22.18 5.11 -17.87
N ASP A 222 -22.37 5.84 -18.97
CA ASP A 222 -21.42 5.85 -20.08
C ASP A 222 -20.07 6.44 -19.64
N PRO A 223 -18.94 6.05 -20.26
CA PRO A 223 -17.65 6.71 -20.02
C PRO A 223 -17.66 8.14 -20.60
N LEU A 224 -16.81 9.02 -20.05
CA LEU A 224 -16.60 10.35 -20.62
C LEU A 224 -16.20 10.26 -22.12
N PRO A 225 -16.65 11.21 -22.96
CA PRO A 225 -16.24 11.25 -24.35
C PRO A 225 -14.72 11.43 -24.44
N GLY A 226 -14.03 10.49 -25.09
CA GLY A 226 -12.57 10.47 -25.18
C GLY A 226 -11.83 9.85 -23.99
N ALA A 227 -12.54 9.27 -23.01
CA ALA A 227 -11.89 8.47 -21.97
C ALA A 227 -11.18 7.25 -22.59
N ALA A 228 -9.93 7.04 -22.21
CA ALA A 228 -9.16 5.87 -22.64
C ALA A 228 -9.74 4.59 -22.02
N ASP A 229 -9.50 3.45 -22.66
CA ASP A 229 -9.91 2.14 -22.14
C ASP A 229 -9.09 1.73 -20.92
N SER A 230 -7.89 2.29 -20.75
CA SER A 230 -7.13 2.19 -19.51
C SER A 230 -6.38 3.48 -19.24
N ALA A 231 -6.34 3.90 -17.98
CA ALA A 231 -5.51 5.03 -17.58
C ALA A 231 -5.10 4.94 -16.11
N THR A 232 -4.01 5.63 -15.79
CA THR A 232 -3.48 5.81 -14.44
C THR A 232 -3.88 7.20 -13.93
N CYS A 233 -4.62 7.25 -12.83
CA CYS A 233 -5.02 8.47 -12.14
C CYS A 233 -4.11 8.73 -10.92
N GLN A 234 -3.69 9.99 -10.75
CA GLN A 234 -2.86 10.49 -9.64
C GLN A 234 -3.50 11.72 -9.00
#